data_AF-A0A3C1S5A8-F1
#
_entry.id   AF-A0A3C1S5A8-F1
#
_cell.length_a   1.000
_cell.length_b   1.000
_cell.length_c   1.000
_cell.angle_alpha   90.00
_cell.angle_beta   90.00
_cell.angle_gamma   90.00
#
_symmetry.space_group_name_H-M   'P 1'
#
loop_
_entity.id
_entity.type
_entity.pdbx_description
1 polymer ?
#
loop_
_entity_poly.entity_id
_entity_poly.type
_entity_poly.pdbx_seq_one_letter_code
_entity_poly.pdbx_strand_id
1 'polypeptide(L)'
;TTLCKEASPLIRYRTHDVTRIIDAPCACGVPFPRHDRIVGRTDDMFIYRAVNIYPSQIDHVLSRIEGVGSEFQIHLKQREDGRDMMIIRAERGINASPADDAYLAEKVATEIRRKILVRSQVEIVSYGDLPRTERKSRRVFDDRK
;
A
#
# COMPACT_ATOMS: atom_id res chain seq x y z
N THR A 1 4.69 -23.05 -12.23
CA THR A 1 5.22 -23.73 -13.43
C THR A 1 4.10 -23.86 -14.43
N THR A 2 4.29 -23.50 -15.70
CA THR A 2 3.28 -23.72 -16.75
C THR A 2 3.30 -25.19 -17.17
N LEU A 3 2.12 -25.82 -17.27
CA LEU A 3 2.00 -27.24 -17.61
C LEU A 3 1.76 -27.51 -19.10
N CYS A 4 1.04 -26.63 -19.80
CA CYS A 4 0.57 -26.87 -21.18
C CYS A 4 1.02 -25.79 -22.18
N LYS A 5 2.06 -24.99 -21.86
CA LYS A 5 2.52 -23.87 -22.71
C LYS A 5 3.81 -24.25 -23.42
N GLU A 6 3.76 -24.36 -24.76
CA GLU A 6 4.90 -24.85 -25.56
C GLU A 6 5.92 -23.76 -25.93
N ALA A 7 5.46 -22.58 -26.36
CA ALA A 7 6.36 -21.55 -26.89
C ALA A 7 7.20 -20.81 -25.84
N SER A 8 6.65 -20.57 -24.64
CA SER A 8 7.36 -19.87 -23.56
C SER A 8 6.95 -20.43 -22.19
N PRO A 9 7.38 -21.67 -21.87
CA PRO A 9 7.10 -22.28 -20.57
C PRO A 9 7.84 -21.57 -19.45
N LEU A 10 7.15 -21.36 -18.33
CA LEU A 10 7.71 -20.81 -17.11
C LEU A 10 7.97 -21.94 -16.11
N ILE A 11 9.23 -22.27 -15.84
CA ILE A 11 9.62 -23.30 -14.88
C ILE A 11 10.00 -22.64 -13.56
N ARG A 12 9.25 -22.96 -12.49
CA ARG A 12 9.45 -22.39 -11.13
C ARG A 12 9.67 -20.86 -11.13
N TYR A 13 8.94 -20.16 -12.00
CA TYR A 13 9.06 -18.70 -12.13
C TYR A 13 8.72 -18.00 -10.81
N ARG A 14 9.61 -17.10 -10.41
CA ARG A 14 9.49 -16.36 -9.16
C ARG A 14 8.68 -15.09 -9.42
N THR A 15 7.44 -15.07 -8.93
CA THR A 15 6.55 -13.91 -9.14
C THR A 15 6.89 -12.70 -8.27
N HIS A 16 7.62 -12.95 -7.18
CA HIS A 16 7.90 -11.96 -6.14
C HIS A 16 6.65 -11.48 -5.39
N ASP A 17 5.48 -12.12 -5.57
CA ASP A 17 4.29 -11.78 -4.78
C ASP A 17 4.41 -12.26 -3.33
N VAL A 18 3.86 -11.47 -2.41
CA VAL A 18 3.78 -11.76 -0.99
C VAL A 18 2.36 -12.20 -0.66
N THR A 19 2.23 -13.40 -0.10
CA THR A 19 0.97 -13.99 0.41
C THR A 19 1.30 -15.09 1.43
N ARG A 20 0.28 -15.74 1.99
CA ARG A 20 0.41 -16.94 2.85
C ARG A 20 -0.45 -18.08 2.32
N ILE A 21 -0.05 -19.31 2.59
CA ILE A 21 -0.87 -20.51 2.36
C ILE A 21 -1.93 -20.61 3.46
N ILE A 22 -3.16 -20.96 3.08
CA ILE A 22 -4.26 -21.24 4.01
C ILE A 22 -4.41 -22.75 4.09
N ASP A 23 -4.01 -23.31 5.23
CA ASP A 23 -4.05 -24.75 5.49
C ASP A 23 -5.41 -25.19 6.03
N ALA A 24 -6.46 -24.99 5.23
CA ALA A 24 -7.83 -25.39 5.56
C ALA A 24 -8.66 -25.62 4.29
N PRO A 25 -9.57 -26.62 4.28
CA PRO A 25 -10.49 -26.85 3.18
C PRO A 25 -11.32 -25.61 2.83
N CYS A 26 -11.64 -25.43 1.54
CA CYS A 26 -12.57 -24.38 1.13
C CYS A 26 -14.02 -24.80 1.41
N ALA A 27 -14.85 -23.87 1.87
CA ALA A 27 -16.28 -24.11 2.07
C ALA A 27 -17.03 -24.50 0.78
N CYS A 28 -16.48 -24.17 -0.40
CA CYS A 28 -17.05 -24.57 -1.69
C CYS A 28 -16.71 -26.02 -2.11
N GLY A 29 -15.92 -26.77 -1.33
CA GLY A 29 -15.58 -28.17 -1.61
C GLY A 29 -14.48 -28.41 -2.65
N VAL A 30 -13.94 -27.35 -3.26
CA VAL A 30 -12.84 -27.46 -4.24
C VAL A 30 -11.55 -27.90 -3.52
N PRO A 31 -10.89 -28.98 -3.96
CA PRO A 31 -9.76 -29.59 -3.24
C PRO A 31 -8.39 -28.95 -3.55
N PHE A 32 -8.36 -27.74 -4.09
CA PHE A 32 -7.10 -27.07 -4.44
C PHE A 32 -6.49 -26.34 -3.24
N PRO A 33 -5.14 -26.24 -3.17
CA PRO A 33 -4.46 -25.42 -2.18
C PRO A 33 -4.97 -23.98 -2.22
N ARG A 34 -5.11 -23.37 -1.05
CA ARG A 34 -5.57 -21.99 -0.90
C ARG A 34 -4.41 -21.12 -0.47
N HIS A 35 -4.43 -19.89 -0.95
CA HIS A 35 -3.60 -18.81 -0.44
C HIS A 35 -4.49 -17.61 -0.07
N ASP A 36 -3.99 -16.76 0.81
CA ASP A 36 -4.65 -15.51 1.16
C ASP A 36 -4.51 -14.48 0.02
N ARG A 37 -5.15 -13.33 0.17
CA ARG A 37 -5.03 -12.22 -0.78
C ARG A 37 -3.54 -11.87 -0.99
N ILE A 38 -3.15 -11.68 -2.25
CA ILE A 38 -1.83 -11.14 -2.58
C ILE A 38 -1.76 -9.73 -2.00
N VAL A 39 -0.85 -9.53 -1.05
CA VAL A 39 -0.70 -8.23 -0.40
C VAL A 39 0.21 -7.32 -1.20
N GLY A 40 1.13 -7.81 -2.01
CA GLY A 40 2.00 -6.95 -2.81
C GLY A 40 3.17 -7.73 -3.37
N ARG A 41 4.21 -7.04 -3.82
CA ARG A 41 5.44 -7.68 -4.30
C ARG A 41 6.64 -7.35 -3.42
N THR A 42 7.59 -8.28 -3.31
CA THR A 42 8.83 -8.12 -2.53
C THR A 42 9.71 -6.98 -3.05
N ASP A 43 9.59 -6.63 -4.33
CA ASP A 43 10.34 -5.56 -4.98
C ASP A 43 9.67 -4.17 -4.87
N ASP A 44 8.41 -4.09 -4.43
CA ASP A 44 7.73 -2.80 -4.16
C ASP A 44 7.99 -2.27 -2.74
N MET A 45 8.78 -2.99 -1.94
CA MET A 45 9.11 -2.63 -0.57
C MET A 45 10.08 -1.44 -0.53
N PHE A 46 9.86 -0.52 0.40
CA PHE A 46 10.84 0.52 0.75
C PHE A 46 11.20 0.46 2.24
N ILE A 47 12.40 0.94 2.57
CA ILE A 47 12.88 1.01 3.96
C ILE A 47 12.68 2.44 4.46
N TYR A 48 12.02 2.59 5.60
CA TYR A 48 11.89 3.87 6.30
C TYR A 48 12.22 3.67 7.78
N ARG A 49 13.28 4.34 8.25
CA ARG A 49 13.76 4.26 9.65
C ARG A 49 13.90 2.82 10.16
N ALA A 50 14.60 1.98 9.39
CA ALA A 50 14.84 0.56 9.66
C ALA A 50 13.59 -0.35 9.65
N VAL A 51 12.43 0.15 9.22
CA VAL A 51 11.21 -0.64 9.01
C VAL A 51 11.02 -0.92 7.53
N ASN A 52 10.79 -2.19 7.19
CA ASN A 52 10.40 -2.63 5.85
C ASN A 52 8.91 -2.35 5.65
N ILE A 53 8.57 -1.51 4.68
CA ILE A 53 7.19 -1.08 4.42
C ILE A 53 6.80 -1.44 3.00
N TYR A 54 5.62 -2.04 2.87
CA TYR A 54 4.97 -2.27 1.60
C TYR A 54 3.88 -1.22 1.38
N PRO A 55 3.77 -0.60 0.19
CA PRO A 55 2.71 0.36 -0.10
C PRO A 55 1.30 -0.19 0.15
N SER A 56 1.10 -1.48 -0.01
CA SER A 56 -0.17 -2.15 0.28
C SER A 56 -0.54 -2.23 1.76
N GLN A 57 0.43 -2.18 2.67
CA GLN A 57 0.13 -2.07 4.10
C GLN A 57 -0.49 -0.70 4.39
N ILE A 58 -0.03 0.35 3.71
CA ILE A 58 -0.61 1.70 3.81
C ILE A 58 -2.01 1.68 3.19
N ASP A 59 -2.17 1.11 1.99
CA ASP A 59 -3.49 0.92 1.33
C ASP A 59 -4.50 0.21 2.24
N HIS A 60 -4.08 -0.87 2.91
CA HIS A 60 -4.90 -1.63 3.84
C HIS A 60 -5.29 -0.86 5.11
N VAL A 61 -4.43 0.06 5.56
CA VAL A 61 -4.77 0.97 6.67
C VAL A 61 -5.78 2.01 6.20
N LEU A 62 -5.53 2.68 5.07
CA LEU A 62 -6.38 3.74 4.53
C LEU A 62 -7.79 3.23 4.20
N SER A 63 -7.89 2.07 3.57
CA SER A 63 -9.18 1.43 3.20
C SER A 63 -10.10 1.10 4.38
N ARG A 64 -9.59 1.13 5.62
CA ARG A 64 -10.39 0.91 6.84
C ARG A 64 -10.88 2.22 7.49
N ILE A 65 -10.50 3.37 6.94
CA ILE A 65 -10.83 4.68 7.49
C ILE A 65 -11.92 5.31 6.60
N GLU A 66 -13.13 5.41 7.14
CA GLU A 66 -14.21 6.12 6.48
C GLU A 66 -13.85 7.59 6.26
N GLY A 67 -14.20 8.12 5.08
CA GLY A 67 -13.87 9.48 4.66
C GLY A 67 -12.55 9.62 3.90
N VAL A 68 -11.75 8.54 3.79
CA VAL A 68 -10.53 8.51 2.96
C VAL A 68 -10.81 7.81 1.64
N GLY A 69 -10.30 8.39 0.54
CA GLY A 69 -10.37 7.86 -0.81
C GLY A 69 -9.39 6.71 -1.06
N SER A 70 -9.47 6.12 -2.25
CA SER A 70 -8.63 4.97 -2.63
C SER A 70 -7.24 5.34 -3.15
N GLU A 71 -7.03 6.60 -3.56
CA GLU A 71 -5.74 7.03 -4.10
C GLU A 71 -4.89 7.69 -3.05
N PHE A 72 -3.60 7.35 -3.07
CA PHE A 72 -2.61 7.98 -2.22
C PHE A 72 -1.23 7.90 -2.84
N GLN A 73 -0.33 8.75 -2.33
CA GLN A 73 1.09 8.76 -2.64
C GLN A 73 1.90 8.83 -1.36
N ILE A 74 3.05 8.18 -1.38
CA ILE A 74 4.04 8.14 -0.33
C ILE A 74 5.24 8.91 -0.85
N HIS A 75 5.59 9.99 -0.16
CA HIS A 75 6.74 10.84 -0.46
C HIS A 75 7.76 10.70 0.66
N LEU A 76 8.93 10.17 0.34
CA LEU A 76 10.05 10.04 1.24
C LEU A 76 11.03 11.18 0.94
N LYS A 77 11.31 12.00 1.96
CA LYS A 77 12.17 13.18 1.85
C LYS A 77 13.14 13.22 3.02
N GLN A 78 14.28 13.86 2.81
CA GLN A 78 15.18 14.23 3.90
C GLN A 78 14.84 15.63 4.40
N ARG A 79 14.73 15.81 5.72
CA ARG A 79 14.58 17.12 6.35
C ARG A 79 15.91 17.87 6.35
N GLU A 80 15.86 19.18 6.57
CA GLU A 80 17.06 20.02 6.72
C GLU A 80 18.00 19.56 7.84
N ASP A 81 17.44 18.92 8.87
CA ASP A 81 18.19 18.33 9.99
C ASP A 81 18.77 16.94 9.69
N GLY A 82 18.70 16.49 8.43
CA GLY A 82 19.21 15.20 7.97
C GLY A 82 18.29 14.01 8.27
N ARG A 83 17.16 14.19 8.96
CA ARG A 83 16.27 13.08 9.32
C ARG A 83 15.28 12.76 8.20
N ASP A 84 15.12 11.48 7.92
CA ASP A 84 14.09 10.98 6.99
C ASP A 84 12.67 11.33 7.47
N MET A 85 11.85 11.79 6.54
CA MET A 85 10.43 12.11 6.71
C MET A 85 9.60 11.37 5.65
N MET A 86 8.50 10.78 6.09
CA MET A 86 7.49 10.19 5.22
C MET A 86 6.24 11.06 5.24
N ILE A 87 5.82 11.55 4.07
CA ILE A 87 4.54 12.22 3.86
C ILE A 87 3.62 11.27 3.10
N ILE A 88 2.43 11.03 3.63
CA ILE A 88 1.36 10.30 2.95
C ILE A 88 0.35 11.34 2.48
N ARG A 89 0.22 11.50 1.17
CA ARG A 89 -0.84 12.30 0.55
C ARG A 89 -1.98 11.36 0.21
N ALA A 90 -3.12 11.48 0.86
CA ALA A 90 -4.28 10.61 0.64
C ALA A 90 -5.47 11.46 0.17
N GLU A 91 -6.21 10.98 -0.82
CA GLU A 91 -7.42 11.68 -1.25
C GLU A 91 -8.51 11.60 -0.18
N ARG A 92 -9.30 12.66 -0.10
CA ARG A 92 -10.58 12.64 0.60
C ARG A 92 -11.58 11.77 -0.15
N GLY A 93 -12.42 11.06 0.59
CA GLY A 93 -13.57 10.35 0.02
C GLY A 93 -14.55 11.33 -0.64
N ILE A 94 -15.22 10.89 -1.72
CA ILE A 94 -16.11 11.73 -2.55
C ILE A 94 -17.24 12.40 -1.75
N ASN A 95 -17.71 11.77 -0.67
CA ASN A 95 -18.81 12.26 0.18
C ASN A 95 -18.32 12.94 1.47
N ALA A 96 -17.01 13.04 1.71
CA ALA A 96 -16.47 13.64 2.92
C ALA A 96 -16.19 15.14 2.74
N SER A 97 -16.32 15.89 3.84
CA SER A 97 -16.18 17.35 3.82
C SER A 97 -14.71 17.79 3.97
N PRO A 98 -14.27 18.88 3.32
CA PRO A 98 -12.97 19.51 3.63
C PRO A 98 -12.81 19.90 5.10
N ALA A 99 -13.91 20.14 5.82
CA ALA A 99 -13.86 20.43 7.25
C ALA A 99 -13.29 19.26 8.07
N ASP A 100 -13.37 18.02 7.56
CA ASP A 100 -12.92 16.82 8.26
C ASP A 100 -11.44 16.52 8.01
N ASP A 101 -10.75 17.25 7.14
CA ASP A 101 -9.37 16.94 6.69
C ASP A 101 -8.37 16.83 7.83
N ALA A 102 -8.41 17.77 8.78
CA ALA A 102 -7.50 17.77 9.91
C ALA A 102 -7.71 16.53 10.79
N TYR A 103 -8.97 16.17 11.04
CA TYR A 103 -9.35 14.98 11.78
C TYR A 103 -8.94 13.70 11.04
N LEU A 104 -9.20 13.62 9.73
CA LEU A 104 -8.82 12.49 8.89
C LEU A 104 -7.29 12.31 8.84
N ALA A 105 -6.54 13.40 8.69
CA ALA A 105 -5.08 13.38 8.69
C ALA A 105 -4.52 12.80 10.01
N GLU A 106 -5.04 13.26 11.14
CA GLU A 106 -4.63 12.76 12.47
C GLU A 106 -5.01 11.29 12.67
N LYS A 107 -6.23 10.90 12.26
CA LYS A 107 -6.72 9.53 12.33
C LYS A 107 -5.86 8.57 11.50
N VAL A 108 -5.54 8.96 10.26
CA VAL A 108 -4.64 8.20 9.39
C VAL A 108 -3.25 8.09 10.01
N ALA A 109 -2.66 9.20 10.49
CA ALA A 109 -1.33 9.19 11.09
C ALA A 109 -1.28 8.26 12.33
N THR A 110 -2.34 8.27 13.13
CA THR A 110 -2.50 7.41 14.31
C THR A 110 -2.57 5.93 13.92
N GLU A 111 -3.39 5.59 12.92
CA GLU A 111 -3.53 4.21 12.45
C GLU A 111 -2.26 3.68 11.77
N ILE A 112 -1.57 4.50 10.99
CA ILE A 112 -0.26 4.16 10.40
C ILE A 112 0.75 3.89 11.51
N ARG A 113 0.83 4.75 12.53
CA ARG A 113 1.71 4.52 13.68
C ARG A 113 1.36 3.24 14.42
N ARG A 114 0.07 2.94 14.58
CA ARG A 114 -0.40 1.74 15.28
C ARG A 114 -0.13 0.44 14.53
N LYS A 115 -0.27 0.45 13.19
CA LYS A 115 -0.21 -0.77 12.36
C LYS A 115 1.15 -1.00 11.71
N ILE A 116 1.84 0.07 11.32
CA ILE A 116 3.11 0.03 10.58
C ILE A 116 4.29 0.43 11.49
N LEU A 117 4.01 0.94 12.70
CA LEU A 117 5.01 1.28 13.72
C LEU A 117 5.96 2.41 13.33
N VAL A 118 5.54 3.25 12.37
CA VAL A 118 6.29 4.44 11.93
C VAL A 118 5.44 5.70 12.05
N ARG A 119 6.10 6.83 12.31
CA ARG A 119 5.43 8.14 12.25
C ARG A 119 5.46 8.65 10.81
N SER A 120 4.36 9.21 10.36
CA SER A 120 4.22 9.87 9.06
C SER A 120 3.50 11.20 9.22
N GLN A 121 3.87 12.16 8.39
CA GLN A 121 3.01 13.31 8.12
C GLN A 121 1.92 12.87 7.14
N VAL A 122 0.70 13.35 7.33
CA VAL A 122 -0.43 13.03 6.45
C VAL A 122 -1.03 14.33 5.92
N GLU A 123 -1.27 14.35 4.62
CA GLU A 123 -1.94 15.44 3.92
C GLU A 123 -3.17 14.87 3.24
N ILE A 124 -4.34 15.37 3.60
CA ILE A 124 -5.58 15.05 2.88
C ILE A 124 -5.69 16.02 1.72
N VAL A 125 -5.88 15.48 0.51
CA VAL A 125 -6.09 16.25 -0.72
C VAL A 125 -7.50 16.03 -1.24
N SER A 126 -7.98 16.86 -2.16
CA SER A 126 -9.34 16.71 -2.68
C SER A 126 -9.45 15.43 -3.51
N TYR A 127 -10.68 14.91 -3.61
CA TYR A 127 -10.97 13.80 -4.49
C TYR A 127 -10.58 14.14 -5.94
N GLY A 128 -9.74 13.31 -6.57
CA GLY A 128 -9.30 13.50 -7.95
C GLY A 128 -8.04 14.36 -8.12
N ASP A 129 -7.47 14.91 -7.04
CA ASP A 129 -6.25 15.72 -7.11
C ASP A 129 -5.00 14.89 -7.45
N LEU A 130 -5.01 13.58 -7.15
CA LEU A 130 -3.88 12.72 -7.44
C LEU A 130 -3.98 12.13 -8.86
N PRO A 131 -2.88 12.09 -9.63
CA PRO A 131 -2.89 11.63 -11.00
C PRO A 131 -3.27 10.15 -11.08
N ARG A 132 -4.27 9.83 -11.90
CA ARG A 132 -4.59 8.45 -12.26
C ARG A 132 -3.60 7.96 -13.29
N THR A 133 -3.06 6.78 -13.08
CA THR A 133 -2.14 6.15 -14.03
C THR A 133 -2.92 5.08 -14.80
N GLU A 134 -2.80 5.04 -16.14
CA GLU A 134 -3.39 3.97 -16.96
C GLU A 134 -2.68 2.61 -16.75
N ARG A 135 -1.52 2.63 -16.08
CA ARG A 135 -0.71 1.45 -15.72
C ARG A 135 -0.64 1.30 -14.20
N LYS A 136 0.32 0.53 -13.69
CA LYS A 136 0.60 0.41 -12.24
C LYS A 136 0.82 1.80 -11.65
N SER A 137 -0.06 2.24 -10.75
CA SER A 137 0.09 3.52 -10.04
C SER A 137 1.43 3.54 -9.32
N ARG A 138 2.29 4.49 -9.68
CA ARG A 138 3.51 4.76 -8.93
C ARG A 138 3.11 5.47 -7.65
N ARG A 139 3.04 4.71 -6.54
CA ARG A 139 2.63 5.23 -5.24
C ARG A 139 3.79 5.72 -4.38
N VAL A 140 5.04 5.34 -4.68
CA VAL A 140 6.22 5.73 -3.89
C VAL A 140 7.13 6.66 -4.69
N PHE A 141 7.43 7.80 -4.09
CA PHE A 141 8.36 8.82 -4.56
C PHE A 141 9.43 8.96 -3.48
N ASP A 142 10.66 8.57 -3.82
CA ASP A 142 11.78 8.60 -2.88
C ASP A 142 12.80 9.64 -3.37
N ASP A 143 12.82 10.79 -2.69
CA ASP A 143 13.72 11.91 -2.96
C ASP A 143 14.83 12.00 -1.89
N ARG A 144 15.05 10.94 -1.12
CA ARG A 144 16.19 10.84 -0.18
C ARG A 144 17.47 10.65 -0.99
N LYS A 145 18.51 11.40 -0.63
CA LYS A 145 19.85 11.31 -1.24
C LYS A 145 20.71 10.27 -0.53
#